data_AF-A0A4Y2IYZ6-F1
#
_entry.id   AF-A0A4Y2IYZ6-F1
#
_cell.length_a   1.000
_cell.length_b   1.000
_cell.length_c   1.000
_cell.angle_alpha   90.00
_cell.angle_beta   90.00
_cell.angle_gamma   90.00
#
_symmetry.space_group_name_H-M   'P 1'
#
loop_
_entity.id
_entity.type
_entity.pdbx_description
1 polymer ?
#
loop_
_entity_poly.entity_id
_entity_poly.type
_entity_poly.pdbx_seq_one_letter_code
_entity_poly.pdbx_strand_id
1 'polypeptide(L)'
;MSESDRVSHLMKGIAEDMYQSLLVKDINSTSAFITECQRIEQMNQRRITKLRFARLPNVVPMASVETNDDLVTLVRRIVREEVHRLSESAIQPPSLEPPSFDEMIREEV
;
A
#
# COMPACT_ATOMS: atom_id res chain seq x y z
N MET A 1 -3.30 -42.61 30.91
CA MET A 1 -3.69 -41.50 30.01
C MET A 1 -4.34 -42.10 28.79
N SER A 2 -5.53 -41.61 28.44
CA SER A 2 -6.21 -41.96 27.19
C SER A 2 -5.54 -41.28 25.99
N GLU A 3 -5.83 -41.73 24.77
CA GLU A 3 -5.38 -41.03 23.54
C GLU A 3 -5.91 -39.60 23.49
N SER A 4 -7.14 -39.37 23.94
CA SER A 4 -7.71 -38.02 24.04
C SER A 4 -6.92 -37.12 24.98
N ASP A 5 -6.48 -37.64 26.15
CA ASP A 5 -5.66 -36.88 27.09
C ASP A 5 -4.28 -36.54 26.50
N ARG A 6 -3.70 -37.47 25.74
CA ARG A 6 -2.42 -37.28 25.05
C ARG A 6 -2.52 -36.20 23.98
N VAL A 7 -3.52 -36.28 23.12
CA VAL A 7 -3.76 -35.25 22.08
C VAL A 7 -4.04 -33.90 22.73
N SER A 8 -4.88 -33.84 23.76
CA SER A 8 -5.16 -32.60 24.50
C SER A 8 -3.88 -32.01 25.13
N HIS A 9 -2.97 -32.85 25.62
CA HIS A 9 -1.69 -32.38 26.14
C HIS A 9 -0.79 -31.82 25.03
N LEU A 10 -0.72 -32.49 23.88
CA LEU A 10 0.07 -32.04 22.72
C LEU A 10 -0.45 -30.70 22.15
N MET A 11 -1.78 -30.53 22.08
CA MET A 11 -2.42 -29.28 21.63
C MET A 11 -1.98 -28.04 22.41
N LYS A 12 -1.56 -28.18 23.67
CA LYS A 12 -1.15 -27.05 24.52
C LYS A 12 0.25 -26.52 24.20
N GLY A 13 1.10 -27.34 23.59
CA GLY A 13 2.52 -27.04 23.39
C GLY A 13 2.91 -26.65 21.97
N ILE A 14 1.97 -26.62 21.03
CA ILE A 14 2.23 -26.28 19.63
C ILE A 14 2.12 -24.78 19.37
N ALA A 15 2.70 -24.34 18.25
CA ALA A 15 2.55 -22.97 17.77
C ALA A 15 1.08 -22.67 17.40
N GLU A 16 0.69 -21.40 17.56
CA GLU A 16 -0.68 -20.93 17.34
C GLU A 16 -1.19 -21.20 15.91
N ASP A 17 -0.34 -21.00 14.89
CA ASP A 17 -0.69 -21.24 13.49
C ASP A 17 -0.97 -22.72 13.18
N MET A 18 -0.21 -23.61 13.81
CA MET A 18 -0.43 -25.05 13.77
C MET A 18 -1.71 -25.43 14.51
N TYR A 19 -1.95 -24.86 15.69
CA TYR A 19 -3.16 -25.08 16.47
C TYR A 19 -4.42 -24.70 15.68
N GLN A 20 -4.45 -23.49 15.11
CA GLN A 20 -5.55 -23.03 14.26
C GLN A 20 -5.80 -23.93 13.05
N SER A 21 -4.74 -24.45 12.43
CA SER A 21 -4.85 -25.40 11.30
C SER A 21 -5.42 -26.76 11.71
N LEU A 22 -5.17 -27.19 12.96
CA LEU A 22 -5.60 -28.47 13.49
C LEU A 22 -7.01 -28.44 14.08
N LEU A 23 -7.50 -27.29 14.54
CA LEU A 23 -8.84 -27.12 15.10
C LEU A 23 -9.98 -27.52 14.14
N VAL A 24 -9.75 -27.38 12.83
CA VAL A 24 -10.75 -27.72 11.80
C VAL A 24 -10.79 -29.23 11.53
N LYS A 25 -9.93 -30.02 12.18
CA LYS A 25 -9.78 -31.46 11.94
C LYS A 25 -10.10 -32.26 13.18
N ASP A 26 -10.84 -33.35 12.99
CA ASP A 26 -11.12 -34.33 14.04
C ASP A 26 -9.88 -35.21 14.31
N ILE A 27 -9.00 -34.73 15.18
CA ILE A 27 -7.79 -35.44 15.61
C ILE A 27 -8.09 -36.18 16.92
N ASN A 28 -8.31 -37.49 16.85
CA ASN A 28 -8.63 -38.35 18.00
C ASN A 28 -7.50 -39.33 18.39
N SER A 29 -6.37 -39.28 17.68
CA SER A 29 -5.19 -40.10 17.94
C SER A 29 -3.92 -39.29 17.79
N THR A 30 -2.92 -39.63 18.61
CA THR A 30 -1.57 -39.09 18.53
C THR A 30 -0.94 -39.31 17.15
N SER A 31 -1.25 -40.43 16.49
CA SER A 31 -0.75 -40.74 15.14
C SER A 31 -1.31 -39.80 14.07
N ALA A 32 -2.61 -39.50 14.15
CA ALA A 32 -3.28 -38.55 13.27
C ALA A 32 -2.74 -37.13 13.50
N PHE A 33 -2.51 -36.76 14.76
CA PHE A 33 -1.87 -35.49 15.13
C PHE A 33 -0.50 -35.33 14.47
N ILE A 34 0.39 -36.31 14.63
CA ILE A 34 1.75 -36.26 14.06
C ILE A 34 1.71 -36.16 12.54
N THR A 35 0.89 -37.01 11.91
CA THR A 35 0.75 -37.04 10.44
C THR A 35 0.30 -35.69 9.91
N GLU A 36 -0.65 -35.06 10.59
CA GLU A 36 -1.20 -33.79 10.15
C GLU A 36 -0.22 -32.63 10.36
N CYS A 37 0.49 -32.61 11.49
CA CYS A 37 1.56 -31.65 11.74
C CYS A 37 2.63 -31.72 10.64
N GLN A 38 3.10 -32.93 10.31
CA GLN A 38 4.08 -33.14 9.24
C GLN A 38 3.56 -32.68 7.88
N ARG A 39 2.28 -32.91 7.57
CA ARG A 39 1.66 -32.47 6.33
C ARG A 39 1.66 -30.94 6.21
N ILE A 40 1.32 -30.24 7.29
CA ILE A 40 1.32 -28.78 7.33
C ILE A 40 2.74 -28.23 7.17
N GLU A 41 3.73 -28.80 7.87
CA GLU A 41 5.14 -28.43 7.71
C GLU A 41 5.63 -28.60 6.27
N GLN A 42 5.32 -29.74 5.63
CA GLN A 42 5.68 -29.98 4.24
C GLN A 42 5.04 -28.95 3.29
N MET A 43 3.79 -28.56 3.53
CA MET A 43 3.14 -27.50 2.75
C MET A 43 3.82 -26.15 2.95
N ASN A 44 4.15 -25.79 4.19
CA ASN A 44 4.87 -24.56 4.50
C ASN A 44 6.25 -24.53 3.85
N GLN A 45 6.99 -25.64 3.88
CA GLN A 45 8.29 -25.74 3.25
C GLN A 45 8.20 -25.59 1.72
N ARG A 46 7.21 -26.22 1.08
CA ARG A 46 6.94 -26.04 -0.36
C ARG A 46 6.61 -24.59 -0.70
N ARG A 47 5.86 -23.89 0.15
CA ARG A 47 5.58 -22.46 -0.03
C ARG A 47 6.87 -21.63 0.00
N ILE A 48 7.75 -21.90 0.96
CA ILE A 48 9.04 -21.19 1.11
C ILE A 48 9.96 -21.45 -0.08
N THR A 49 10.07 -22.70 -0.54
CA THR A 49 10.90 -23.02 -1.73
C THR A 49 10.37 -22.35 -3.01
N LYS A 50 9.06 -22.13 -3.11
CA LYS A 50 8.42 -21.41 -4.23
C LYS A 50 8.50 -19.89 -4.12
N LEU A 51 8.89 -19.32 -2.98
CA LEU A 51 9.22 -17.89 -2.83
C LEU A 51 10.57 -17.54 -3.47
N ARG A 52 10.94 -18.21 -4.57
CA ARG A 52 11.82 -17.59 -5.55
C ARG A 52 10.97 -16.54 -6.25
N PHE A 53 10.86 -15.36 -5.65
CA PHE A 53 10.60 -14.13 -6.41
C PHE A 53 11.81 -13.91 -7.32
N ALA A 54 11.96 -14.76 -8.34
CA ALA A 54 12.92 -14.56 -9.40
C ALA A 54 12.48 -13.27 -10.07
N ARG A 55 13.28 -12.21 -9.90
CA ARG A 55 13.04 -10.94 -10.58
C ARG A 55 12.91 -11.23 -12.07
N LEU A 56 11.90 -10.62 -12.69
CA LEU A 56 11.83 -10.59 -14.14
C LEU A 56 13.11 -9.91 -14.66
N PRO A 57 13.73 -10.43 -15.73
CA PRO A 57 15.03 -9.94 -16.22
C PRO A 57 15.03 -8.45 -16.62
N ASN A 58 13.84 -7.87 -16.85
CA ASN A 58 13.67 -6.50 -17.34
C ASN A 58 13.18 -5.51 -16.26
N VAL A 59 13.16 -5.89 -14.98
CA VAL A 59 12.68 -5.02 -13.91
C VAL A 59 13.85 -4.50 -13.09
N VAL A 60 14.10 -3.19 -13.21
CA VAL A 60 15.09 -2.48 -12.41
C VAL A 60 14.61 -2.44 -10.95
N PRO A 61 15.48 -2.76 -9.96
CA PRO A 61 15.15 -2.65 -8.55
C PRO A 61 14.63 -1.24 -8.19
N MET A 62 13.51 -1.14 -7.48
CA MET A 62 13.06 0.17 -6.95
C MET A 62 14.13 0.84 -6.07
N ALA A 63 14.96 0.06 -5.38
CA ALA A 63 16.08 0.55 -4.58
C ALA A 63 17.28 1.07 -5.41
N SER A 64 17.34 0.77 -6.71
CA SER A 64 18.35 1.31 -7.64
C SER A 64 17.80 2.44 -8.50
N VAL A 65 16.55 2.85 -8.28
CA VAL A 65 16.03 4.09 -8.85
C VAL A 65 16.63 5.21 -7.99
N GLU A 66 17.72 5.80 -8.47
CA GLU A 66 18.21 7.05 -7.92
C GLU A 66 17.06 8.08 -7.94
N THR A 67 16.96 8.88 -6.87
CA THR A 67 16.06 10.04 -6.87
C THR A 67 16.36 10.83 -8.12
N ASN A 68 15.41 10.87 -9.05
CA ASN A 68 15.57 11.59 -10.30
C ASN A 68 15.58 13.09 -9.96
N ASP A 69 16.76 13.62 -9.62
CA ASP A 69 16.97 15.03 -9.33
C ASP A 69 16.51 15.91 -10.49
N ASP A 70 16.54 15.38 -11.71
CA ASP A 70 15.95 15.97 -12.92
C ASP A 70 14.44 16.12 -12.81
N LEU A 71 13.72 15.11 -12.30
CA LEU A 71 12.27 15.19 -12.08
C LEU A 71 11.93 16.19 -10.99
N VAL A 72 12.68 16.18 -9.88
CA VAL A 72 12.50 17.16 -8.79
C VAL A 72 12.74 18.59 -9.29
N THR A 73 13.77 18.78 -10.11
CA THR A 73 14.09 20.06 -10.74
C THR A 73 13.00 20.51 -11.71
N LEU A 74 12.50 19.60 -12.53
CA LEU A 74 11.41 19.85 -13.47
C LEU A 74 10.11 20.24 -12.75
N VAL A 75 9.72 19.49 -11.72
CA VAL A 75 8.53 19.77 -10.91
C VAL A 75 8.66 21.15 -10.25
N ARG A 76 9.80 21.47 -9.64
CA ARG A 76 10.03 22.79 -9.03
C ARG A 76 9.94 23.92 -10.05
N ARG A 77 10.48 23.72 -11.25
CA ARG A 77 10.40 24.71 -12.33
C ARG A 77 8.94 24.96 -12.73
N ILE A 78 8.18 23.90 -13.01
CA ILE A 78 6.77 24.00 -13.40
C ILE A 78 5.96 24.71 -12.31
N VAL A 79 6.11 24.31 -11.05
CA VAL A 79 5.40 24.95 -9.94
C VAL A 79 5.74 26.44 -9.82
N ARG A 80 7.00 26.82 -10.02
CA ARG A 80 7.41 28.24 -9.98
C ARG A 80 6.78 29.03 -11.13
N GLU A 81 6.77 28.48 -12.34
CA GLU A 81 6.15 29.12 -13.51
C GLU A 81 4.64 29.30 -13.29
N GLU A 82 3.95 28.31 -12.75
CA GLU A 82 2.50 28.39 -12.49
C GLU A 82 2.15 29.33 -11.34
N VAL A 83 2.91 29.34 -10.24
CA VAL A 83 2.72 30.30 -9.15
C VAL A 83 2.93 31.74 -9.64
N HIS A 84 3.93 31.96 -10.49
CA HIS A 84 4.18 33.28 -11.06
C HIS A 84 3.03 33.72 -11.97
N ARG A 85 2.57 32.85 -12.87
CA ARG A 85 1.43 33.11 -13.76
C ARG A 85 0.15 33.46 -12.99
N LEU A 86 -0.15 32.71 -11.92
CA LEU A 86 -1.29 32.99 -11.05
C LEU A 86 -1.12 34.32 -10.29
N SER A 87 0.09 34.65 -9.85
CA SER A 87 0.37 35.92 -9.18
C SER A 87 0.23 37.11 -10.13
N GLU A 88 0.70 37.02 -11.37
CA GLU A 88 0.55 38.07 -12.38
C GLU A 88 -0.91 38.26 -12.76
N SER A 89 -1.66 37.17 -12.90
CA SER A 89 -3.11 37.22 -13.14
C SER A 89 -3.89 37.82 -11.96
N ALA A 90 -3.34 37.78 -10.74
CA ALA A 90 -3.92 38.40 -9.55
C ALA A 90 -3.50 39.87 -9.35
N ILE A 91 -2.46 40.35 -10.04
CA ILE A 91 -1.96 41.73 -9.96
C ILE A 91 -2.66 42.66 -10.94
N GLN A 92 -3.45 42.15 -11.90
CA GLN A 92 -4.20 43.01 -12.81
C GLN A 92 -5.17 43.90 -12.01
N PRO A 93 -4.94 45.22 -11.92
CA PRO A 93 -5.82 46.09 -11.16
C PRO A 93 -7.21 46.07 -11.81
N PRO A 94 -8.30 46.14 -11.03
CA PRO A 94 -9.59 46.49 -11.62
C PRO A 94 -9.39 47.81 -12.37
N SER A 95 -9.80 47.85 -13.64
CA SER A 95 -9.78 49.07 -14.44
C SER A 95 -10.55 50.17 -13.69
N LEU A 96 -9.82 51.08 -13.04
CA LEU A 96 -10.36 52.30 -12.43
C LEU A 96 -10.50 53.37 -13.51
N GLU A 97 -11.17 53.04 -14.63
CA GLU A 97 -11.72 54.10 -15.47
C GLU A 97 -13.07 54.49 -14.87
N PRO A 98 -13.25 55.75 -14.43
CA PRO A 98 -14.56 56.21 -13.99
C PRO A 98 -15.54 56.09 -15.18
N PRO A 99 -16.80 55.71 -14.93
CA PRO A 99 -17.80 55.66 -15.98
C PRO A 99 -17.88 57.02 -16.68
N SER A 100 -17.92 56.98 -18.01
CA SER A 100 -18.03 58.18 -18.84
C SER A 100 -19.25 58.99 -18.43
N PHE A 101 -19.12 60.32 -18.46
CA PHE A 101 -20.20 61.25 -18.11
C PHE A 101 -21.50 60.99 -18.89
N ASP A 102 -21.38 60.43 -20.09
CA ASP A 102 -22.51 60.02 -20.95
C ASP A 102 -23.33 58.85 -20.39
N GLU A 103 -22.74 58.02 -19.54
CA GLU A 103 -23.38 56.85 -18.93
C GLU A 103 -24.18 57.27 -17.68
N MET A 104 -23.66 58.25 -16.93
CA MET A 104 -24.33 58.80 -15.74
C MET A 104 -25.59 59.62 -16.09
N ILE A 105 -25.65 60.26 -17.26
CA ILE A 105 -26.82 61.03 -17.69
C ILE A 105 -27.99 60.12 -18.10
N ARG A 106 -27.73 58.86 -18.50
CA ARG A 106 -28.79 57.93 -18.93
C ARG A 106 -29.56 57.28 -17.79
N GLU A 107 -29.03 57.26 -16.58
CA GLU A 107 -29.75 56.70 -15.42
C GLU A 107 -30.67 57.72 -14.72
N GLU A 108 -30.57 59.01 -15.04
CA GLU A 108 -31.34 60.10 -14.38
C GLU A 108 -32.57 60.58 -15.19
N VAL A 109 -33.05 59.80 -16.17
CA VAL A 109 -34.28 60.12 -16.95
C VAL A 109 -35.23 58.94 -17.05
#